data_AF-A0A8T7GPP3-F1
#
_entry.id   AF-A0A8T7GPP3-F1
#
_cell.length_a   1.000
_cell.length_b   1.000
_cell.length_c   1.000
_cell.angle_alpha   90.00
_cell.angle_beta   90.00
_cell.angle_gamma   90.00
#
_symmetry.space_group_name_H-M   'P 1'
#
loop_
_entity.id
_entity.type
_entity.pdbx_description
1 polymer ?
#
loop_
_entity_poly.entity_id
_entity_poly.type
_entity_poly.pdbx_seq_one_letter_code
_entity_poly.pdbx_strand_id
1 'polypeptide(L)' 'MPQPLPEPSLILDIEELSDHYVIHTRDGEKIIVEKDRLPRSLYWKVKLRNRRTGFGI' A
#
# COMPACT_ATOMS: atom_id res chain seq x y z
N MET A 1 13.01 -4.82 -14.81
CA MET A 1 11.89 -3.91 -15.11
C MET A 1 11.18 -3.61 -13.79
N PRO A 2 10.96 -2.35 -13.41
CA PRO A 2 10.18 -2.05 -12.21
C PRO A 2 8.75 -2.59 -12.39
N GLN A 3 8.22 -3.27 -11.38
CA GLN A 3 6.86 -3.79 -11.43
C GLN A 3 5.87 -2.61 -11.38
N PRO A 4 4.81 -2.60 -12.20
CA PRO A 4 3.78 -1.59 -12.13
C PRO A 4 3.08 -1.64 -10.76
N LEU A 5 2.68 -0.48 -10.23
CA LEU A 5 1.92 -0.44 -8.98
C LEU A 5 0.56 -1.13 -9.19
N PRO A 6 0.11 -1.93 -8.20
CA PRO A 6 -1.19 -2.59 -8.29
C PRO A 6 -2.33 -1.56 -8.27
N GLU A 7 -3.46 -1.95 -8.85
CA GLU A 7 -4.69 -1.17 -8.80
C GLU A 7 -5.08 -0.87 -7.33
N PRO A 8 -5.48 0.37 -6.98
CA PRO A 8 -5.81 0.73 -5.60
C PRO A 8 -6.93 -0.11 -4.96
N SER A 9 -7.80 -0.70 -5.78
CA SER A 9 -8.87 -1.61 -5.39
C SER A 9 -8.35 -2.96 -4.89
N LEU A 10 -7.21 -3.42 -5.41
CA LEU A 10 -6.54 -4.67 -5.05
C LEU A 10 -5.61 -4.51 -3.85
N ILE A 11 -5.20 -3.28 -3.53
CA ILE A 11 -4.39 -3.01 -2.33
C ILE A 11 -5.28 -3.19 -1.09
N LEU A 12 -4.83 -4.00 -0.14
CA LEU A 12 -5.46 -4.23 1.15
C LEU A 12 -4.88 -3.27 2.21
N ASP A 13 -3.56 -3.26 2.36
CA ASP A 13 -2.85 -2.31 3.22
C ASP A 13 -1.50 -1.94 2.63
N ILE A 14 -0.93 -0.85 3.14
CA ILE A 14 0.42 -0.43 2.83
C ILE A 14 1.18 -0.30 4.15
N GLU A 15 2.15 -1.17 4.35
CA GLU A 15 3.05 -1.12 5.48
C GLU A 15 4.22 -0.20 5.14
N GLU A 16 4.57 0.69 6.07
CA GLU A 16 5.69 1.61 5.91
C GLU A 16 6.88 1.10 6.70
N LEU A 17 7.97 0.81 5.99
CA LEU A 17 9.27 0.48 6.58
C LEU A 17 10.22 1.67 6.41
N SER A 18 11.41 1.59 7.04
CA SER A 18 12.37 2.69 7.04
C SER A 18 12.79 3.12 5.63
N ASP A 19 13.01 2.16 4.74
CA ASP A 19 13.60 2.36 3.41
C ASP A 19 12.59 2.22 2.25
N HIS A 20 11.52 1.45 2.46
CA HIS A 20 10.52 1.15 1.43
C HIS A 20 9.13 0.93 2.02
N TYR A 21 8.13 0.87 1.15
CA TYR A 21 6.77 0.46 1.45
C TYR A 21 6.56 -0.99 1.04
N VAL A 22 5.75 -1.71 1.81
CA VAL A 22 5.26 -3.04 1.45
C VAL A 22 3.75 -2.94 1.21
N ILE A 23 3.34 -3.17 -0.02
CA ILE A 23 1.94 -3.20 -0.40
C ILE A 23 1.44 -4.64 -0.23
N HIS A 24 0.46 -4.82 0.64
CA HIS A 24 -0.26 -6.08 0.80
C HIS A 24 -1.49 -6.04 -0.11
N THR A 25 -1.58 -6.98 -1.06
CA THR A 25 -2.71 -7.09 -1.98
C THR A 25 -3.79 -8.03 -1.44
N ARG A 26 -5.01 -7.97 -2.00
CA ARG A 26 -6.12 -8.86 -1.66
C ARG A 26 -5.85 -10.32 -1.99
N ASP A 27 -5.04 -10.57 -3.03
CA ASP A 27 -4.62 -11.90 -3.45
C ASP A 27 -3.53 -12.51 -2.53
N GLY A 28 -3.09 -11.77 -1.51
CA GLY A 28 -2.07 -12.20 -0.56
C GLY A 28 -0.64 -11.94 -1.04
N GLU A 29 -0.46 -11.31 -2.20
CA GLU A 29 0.85 -10.93 -2.70
C GLU A 29 1.39 -9.70 -1.96
N LYS A 30 2.71 -9.65 -1.80
CA LYS A 30 3.44 -8.53 -1.21
C LYS A 30 4.32 -7.88 -2.27
N ILE A 31 4.12 -6.58 -2.49
CA ILE A 31 4.87 -5.81 -3.47
C ILE A 31 5.72 -4.79 -2.73
N ILE A 32 7.03 -4.84 -2.94
CA ILE A 32 7.99 -3.89 -2.34
C ILE A 32 8.11 -2.68 -3.26
N VAL A 33 7.95 -1.49 -2.70
CA VAL A 33 7.95 -0.23 -3.43
C VAL A 33 8.84 0.77 -2.71
N GLU A 34 9.83 1.32 -3.40
CA GLU A 34 10.69 2.39 -2.88
C GLU A 34 9.87 3.63 -2.50
N LYS A 35 10.34 4.43 -1.53
CA LYS A 35 9.56 5.58 -1.04
C LYS A 35 9.24 6.62 -2.11
N ASP A 36 10.15 6.83 -3.05
CA ASP A 36 9.97 7.78 -4.16
C ASP A 36 9.01 7.29 -5.25
N ARG A 37 8.66 5.99 -5.24
CA ARG A 37 7.81 5.35 -6.25
C ARG A 37 6.34 5.30 -5.85
N LEU A 38 6.03 5.39 -4.55
CA LEU A 38 4.64 5.34 -4.07
C LEU A 38 4.03 6.74 -4.02
N PRO A 39 2.97 7.04 -4.80
CA PRO A 39 2.29 8.32 -4.70
C PRO A 39 1.69 8.50 -3.31
N ARG A 40 2.00 9.64 -2.66
CA ARG A 40 1.51 9.96 -1.32
C ARG A 40 -0.02 9.97 -1.22
N SER A 41 -0.69 10.32 -2.32
CA SER A 41 -2.15 10.27 -2.46
C SER A 41 -2.69 8.83 -2.34
N LEU A 42 -2.01 7.85 -2.93
CA LEU A 42 -2.37 6.43 -2.83
C LEU A 42 -2.19 5.91 -1.42
N TYR A 43 -1.04 6.23 -0.79
CA TYR A 43 -0.76 5.88 0.60
C TYR A 43 -1.88 6.36 1.54
N TRP A 44 -2.20 7.65 1.49
CA TRP A 44 -3.24 8.22 2.35
C TRP A 44 -4.63 7.68 2.03
N LYS A 45 -4.95 7.43 0.75
CA LYS A 45 -6.22 6.82 0.36
C LYS A 45 -6.42 5.46 1.02
N VAL A 46 -5.38 4.62 1.03
CA VAL A 46 -5.41 3.30 1.68
C VAL A 46 -5.48 3.44 3.19
N LYS A 47 -4.64 4.28 3.81
CA LYS A 47 -4.65 4.47 5.27
C LYS A 47 -5.96 5.06 5.80
N LEU A 48 -6.55 6.02 5.11
CA LEU A 48 -7.86 6.59 5.46
C LEU A 48 -8.98 5.55 5.31
N ARG A 49 -8.94 4.73 4.25
CA ARG A 49 -9.87 3.62 4.07
C ARG A 49 -9.76 2.63 5.23
N ASN A 50 -8.55 2.17 5.54
CA ASN A 50 -8.31 1.17 6.57
C ASN A 50 -8.68 1.68 7.98
N ARG A 51 -8.44 2.97 8.25
CA ARG A 51 -8.91 3.66 9.45
C ARG A 51 -10.43 3.70 9.56
N ARG A 52 -11.15 3.92 8.46
CA ARG A 52 -12.63 3.93 8.43
C ARG A 52 -13.24 2.55 8.61
N THR A 53 -12.57 1.50 8.14
CA THR A 53 -13.05 0.11 8.24
C THR A 53 -12.69 -0.58 9.55
N GLY A 54 -12.06 0.12 10.51
CA GLY A 54 -11.73 -0.45 11.82
C GLY A 54 -10.55 -1.43 11.81
N PHE A 55 -9.74 -1.46 10.74
CA PHE A 55 -8.45 -2.20 10.71
C PHE A 55 -7.36 -1.40 11.47
N GLY A 56 -7.66 -1.01 12.70
CA GLY A 56 -6.82 -0.10 13.47
C GLY A 56 -7.30 0.12 14.90
N ILE A 57 -7.58 -0.97 15.63
CA ILE A 57 -7.08 -1.28 16.99
C ILE A 57 -7.26 -2.77 17.24
#